data_AF-U5SAF7-F1
#
_entry.id   AF-U5SAF7-F1
#
_cell.length_a   1.000
_cell.length_b   1.000
_cell.length_c   1.000
_cell.angle_alpha   90.00
_cell.angle_beta   90.00
_cell.angle_gamma   90.00
#
_symmetry.space_group_name_H-M   'P 1'
#
loop_
_entity.id
_entity.type
_entity.pdbx_description
1 polymer ?
#
loop_
_entity_poly.entity_id
_entity_poly.type
_entity_poly.pdbx_seq_one_letter_code
_entity_poly.pdbx_strand_id
1 'polypeptide(L)'
;MSGKVYKKEHQIKYYECDTTQKMTVSMLLNIMLHVSGEQSYSLGVGDEVLAEKGLAWIILQYEVNVDRMPAFYETINITTQATSYNKLFCYRTFKVYDEEGNLCVTVNSTFALMNIKERKMARVPDEIVAPYGSEFSKKLIRSPKPEKVDEETMLSKEYRVRYLDIDSNRHVNNSKYVEWVMDTLDLEFLTSHEIENMTIKFEKEVHYGQLIHSEMSLTKQEEGKVLTAHRIVTEGIINCEASILWKKAR
;
A
#
# COMPACT_ATOMS: atom_id res chain seq x y z
N MET A 1 22.41 -2.03 11.87
CA MET A 1 22.53 -1.40 10.53
C MET A 1 21.19 -1.59 9.87
N SER A 2 20.57 -0.51 9.37
CA SER A 2 19.34 -0.62 8.57
C SER A 2 19.66 -1.38 7.28
N GLY A 3 18.78 -2.30 6.85
CA GLY A 3 19.11 -3.34 5.85
C GLY A 3 19.64 -2.85 4.49
N LYS A 4 19.96 -3.77 3.59
CA LYS A 4 20.43 -3.47 2.23
C LYS A 4 19.37 -2.69 1.45
N VAL A 5 19.83 -1.64 0.79
CA VAL A 5 19.01 -0.84 -0.14
C VAL A 5 19.07 -1.48 -1.52
N TYR A 6 17.91 -1.68 -2.14
CA TYR A 6 17.79 -2.04 -3.55
C TYR A 6 17.18 -0.87 -4.32
N LYS A 7 17.64 -0.66 -5.55
CA LYS A 7 17.26 0.48 -6.38
C LYS A 7 16.87 0.01 -7.77
N LYS A 8 15.78 0.59 -8.31
CA LYS A 8 15.31 0.35 -9.67
C LYS A 8 14.89 1.67 -10.31
N GLU A 9 15.33 1.88 -11.56
CA GLU A 9 14.83 2.96 -12.39
C GLU A 9 13.54 2.51 -13.08
N HIS A 10 12.57 3.42 -13.20
CA HIS A 10 11.28 3.17 -13.84
C HIS A 10 10.85 4.41 -14.63
N GLN A 11 10.62 4.25 -15.94
CA GLN A 11 10.00 5.27 -16.76
C GLN A 11 8.48 5.14 -16.69
N ILE A 12 7.80 6.23 -16.35
CA ILE A 12 6.36 6.23 -16.10
C ILE A 12 5.59 6.14 -17.42
N LYS A 13 4.69 5.16 -17.49
CA LYS A 13 3.90 4.84 -18.68
C LYS A 13 2.49 5.43 -18.55
N TYR A 14 1.85 5.68 -19.69
CA TYR A 14 0.55 6.37 -19.72
C TYR A 14 -0.54 5.64 -18.92
N TYR A 15 -0.53 4.30 -18.91
CA TYR A 15 -1.52 3.47 -18.20
C TYR A 15 -1.28 3.40 -16.69
N GLU A 16 -0.16 3.95 -16.20
CA GLU A 16 0.16 4.05 -14.77
C GLU A 16 -0.39 5.35 -14.17
N CYS A 17 -0.93 6.23 -15.01
CA CYS A 17 -1.44 7.54 -14.65
C CYS A 17 -2.97 7.63 -14.73
N ASP A 18 -3.54 8.62 -14.04
CA ASP A 18 -4.95 8.98 -14.17
C ASP A 18 -5.15 10.17 -15.15
N THR A 19 -6.36 10.72 -15.15
CA THR A 19 -6.77 11.85 -16.01
C THR A 19 -5.98 13.14 -15.75
N THR A 20 -5.27 13.25 -14.62
CA THR A 20 -4.39 14.36 -14.28
C THR A 20 -2.96 14.18 -14.81
N GLN A 21 -2.69 13.08 -15.55
CA GLN A 21 -1.37 12.68 -16.06
C GLN A 21 -0.32 12.42 -14.97
N LYS A 22 -0.77 12.18 -13.73
CA LYS A 22 0.08 11.78 -12.60
C LYS A 22 -0.10 10.31 -12.30
N MET A 23 0.97 9.66 -11.83
CA MET A 23 0.92 8.25 -11.43
C MET A 23 -0.15 8.04 -10.35
N THR A 24 -0.95 6.98 -10.49
CA THR A 24 -1.93 6.64 -9.45
C THR A 24 -1.23 5.99 -8.25
N VAL A 25 -1.75 6.20 -7.04
CA VAL A 25 -1.20 5.54 -5.85
C VAL A 25 -1.30 4.02 -5.96
N SER A 26 -2.37 3.50 -6.57
CA SER A 26 -2.54 2.05 -6.78
C SER A 26 -1.42 1.47 -7.66
N MET A 27 -1.06 2.15 -8.75
CA MET A 27 0.03 1.72 -9.63
C MET A 27 1.39 1.90 -8.99
N LEU A 28 1.60 2.99 -8.25
CA LEU A 28 2.82 3.19 -7.49
C LEU A 28 3.05 2.04 -6.48
N LEU A 29 2.03 1.63 -5.72
CA LEU A 29 2.12 0.51 -4.79
C LEU A 29 2.45 -0.82 -5.51
N ASN A 30 1.83 -1.09 -6.66
CA ASN A 30 2.14 -2.28 -7.47
C ASN A 30 3.61 -2.30 -7.91
N ILE A 31 4.11 -1.19 -8.46
CA ILE A 31 5.51 -1.09 -8.91
C ILE A 31 6.46 -1.26 -7.73
N MET A 32 6.20 -0.60 -6.60
CA MET A 32 7.05 -0.72 -5.41
C MET A 32 7.09 -2.15 -4.85
N LEU A 33 5.96 -2.86 -4.82
CA LEU A 33 5.93 -4.27 -4.44
C LEU A 33 6.71 -5.14 -5.42
N HIS A 34 6.62 -4.88 -6.72
CA HIS A 34 7.44 -5.58 -7.71
C HIS A 34 8.94 -5.36 -7.45
N VAL A 35 9.38 -4.12 -7.20
CA VAL A 35 10.78 -3.81 -6.84
C VAL A 35 11.21 -4.51 -5.54
N SER A 36 10.31 -4.62 -4.56
CA SER A 36 10.56 -5.42 -3.34
C SER A 36 10.74 -6.91 -3.66
N GLY A 37 9.93 -7.45 -4.57
CA GLY A 37 10.05 -8.83 -5.06
C GLY A 37 11.38 -9.08 -5.78
N GLU A 38 11.79 -8.16 -6.67
CA GLU A 38 13.09 -8.22 -7.35
C GLU A 38 14.26 -8.24 -6.35
N GLN A 39 14.19 -7.42 -5.29
CA GLN A 39 15.19 -7.49 -4.22
C GLN A 39 15.20 -8.88 -3.55
N SER A 40 14.03 -9.40 -3.22
CA SER A 40 13.86 -10.70 -2.54
C SER A 40 14.49 -11.83 -3.36
N TYR A 41 14.19 -11.86 -4.66
CA TYR A 41 14.76 -12.80 -5.61
C TYR A 41 16.29 -12.66 -5.73
N SER A 42 16.80 -11.43 -5.84
CA SER A 42 18.25 -11.16 -5.91
C SER A 42 19.03 -11.61 -4.67
N LEU A 43 18.34 -11.73 -3.52
CA LEU A 43 18.89 -12.18 -2.25
C LEU A 43 18.69 -13.68 -2.00
N GLY A 44 18.08 -14.40 -2.93
CA GLY A 44 17.79 -15.84 -2.82
C GLY A 44 16.69 -16.17 -1.80
N VAL A 45 15.81 -15.21 -1.50
CA VAL A 45 14.67 -15.35 -0.58
C VAL A 45 13.38 -14.87 -1.23
N GLY A 46 13.21 -15.21 -2.51
CA GLY A 46 11.98 -14.97 -3.27
C GLY A 46 10.78 -15.75 -2.73
N ASP A 47 9.61 -15.52 -3.33
CA ASP A 47 8.35 -16.11 -2.89
C ASP A 47 8.36 -17.64 -2.95
N GLU A 48 9.12 -18.23 -3.86
CA GLU A 48 9.32 -19.68 -3.98
C GLU A 48 9.92 -20.29 -2.70
N VAL A 49 10.89 -19.63 -2.06
CA VAL A 49 11.55 -20.09 -0.83
C VAL A 49 10.59 -20.06 0.35
N LEU A 50 9.68 -19.09 0.38
CA LEU A 50 8.64 -18.99 1.39
C LEU A 50 7.53 -20.02 1.17
N ALA A 51 7.14 -20.23 -0.09
CA ALA A 51 6.14 -21.21 -0.46
C ALA A 51 6.57 -22.63 -0.06
N GLU A 52 7.84 -23.00 -0.22
CA GLU A 52 8.41 -24.29 0.25
C GLU A 52 8.24 -24.48 1.77
N LYS A 53 8.19 -23.40 2.54
CA LYS A 53 7.96 -23.40 4.00
C LYS A 53 6.48 -23.29 4.37
N GLY A 54 5.58 -23.23 3.38
CA GLY A 54 4.14 -23.00 3.59
C GLY A 54 3.82 -21.60 4.11
N LEU A 55 4.68 -20.63 3.82
CA LEU A 55 4.58 -19.24 4.26
C LEU A 55 4.36 -18.31 3.05
N ALA A 56 3.69 -17.19 3.29
CA ALA A 56 3.57 -16.09 2.34
C ALA A 56 3.69 -14.75 3.05
N TRP A 57 4.24 -13.74 2.37
CA TRP A 57 4.17 -12.36 2.86
C TRP A 57 2.76 -11.81 2.69
N ILE A 58 2.27 -11.15 3.73
CA ILE A 58 1.09 -10.31 3.66
C ILE A 58 1.44 -8.89 4.09
N ILE A 59 0.80 -7.92 3.45
CA ILE A 59 0.91 -6.51 3.85
C ILE A 59 -0.21 -6.21 4.83
N LEU A 60 0.14 -5.66 5.98
CA LEU A 60 -0.81 -5.24 6.99
C LEU A 60 -1.15 -3.76 6.85
N GLN A 61 -0.18 -2.94 6.45
CA GLN A 61 -0.36 -1.49 6.45
C GLN A 61 0.61 -0.78 5.52
N TYR A 62 0.13 0.28 4.88
CA TYR A 62 0.93 1.33 4.25
C TYR A 62 0.69 2.68 4.91
N GLU A 63 1.75 3.48 4.97
CA GLU A 63 1.73 4.92 5.23
C GLU A 63 2.46 5.60 4.08
N VAL A 64 1.72 6.31 3.26
CA VAL A 64 2.17 6.99 2.04
C VAL A 64 2.23 8.48 2.32
N ASN A 65 3.40 9.07 2.15
CA ASN A 65 3.63 10.51 2.26
C ASN A 65 4.07 11.04 0.88
N VAL A 66 3.34 12.02 0.35
CA VAL A 66 3.49 12.53 -1.01
C VAL A 66 3.88 14.01 -0.97
N ASP A 67 5.16 14.28 -1.25
CA ASP A 67 5.63 15.64 -1.48
C ASP A 67 5.18 16.10 -2.87
N ARG A 68 5.39 15.23 -3.87
CA ARG A 68 4.98 15.39 -5.27
C ARG A 68 4.71 14.03 -5.89
N MET A 69 3.56 13.86 -6.56
CA MET A 69 3.32 12.66 -7.37
C MET A 69 4.01 12.80 -8.73
N PRO A 70 4.84 11.82 -9.15
CA PRO A 70 5.49 11.83 -10.46
C PRO A 70 4.49 11.81 -11.62
N ALA A 71 4.81 12.52 -12.71
CA ALA A 71 3.98 12.62 -13.90
C ALA A 71 4.37 11.61 -15.00
N PHE A 72 3.48 11.46 -15.97
CA PHE A 72 3.73 10.69 -17.19
C PHE A 72 5.05 11.10 -17.88
N TYR A 73 5.77 10.11 -18.43
CA TYR A 73 7.09 10.23 -19.05
C TYR A 73 8.27 10.62 -18.14
N GLU A 74 8.05 11.01 -16.88
CA GLU A 74 9.16 11.18 -15.95
C GLU A 74 9.88 9.83 -15.74
N THR A 75 11.19 9.90 -15.55
CA THR A 75 12.00 8.77 -15.10
C THR A 75 12.22 8.92 -13.60
N ILE A 76 11.80 7.91 -12.84
CA ILE A 76 11.93 7.88 -11.39
C ILE A 76 12.87 6.78 -10.92
N ASN A 77 13.46 7.02 -9.76
CA ASN A 77 14.32 6.09 -9.05
C ASN A 77 13.61 5.60 -7.79
N ILE A 78 13.20 4.33 -7.80
CA ILE A 78 12.54 3.69 -6.66
C ILE A 78 13.61 2.96 -5.84
N THR A 79 13.66 3.24 -4.55
CA THR A 79 14.48 2.51 -3.59
C THR A 79 13.61 1.76 -2.61
N THR A 80 14.05 0.58 -2.17
CA THR A 80 13.40 -0.21 -1.13
C THR A 80 14.41 -0.74 -0.13
N GLN A 81 14.04 -0.77 1.14
CA GLN A 81 14.88 -1.22 2.23
C GLN A 81 14.02 -1.90 3.30
N ALA A 82 14.29 -3.17 3.60
CA ALA A 82 13.78 -3.81 4.82
C ALA A 82 14.57 -3.26 6.01
N THR A 83 13.97 -2.34 6.77
CA THR A 83 14.69 -1.50 7.75
C THR A 83 14.95 -2.27 9.04
N SER A 84 13.92 -2.92 9.58
CA SER A 84 13.98 -3.69 10.81
C SER A 84 12.89 -4.74 10.85
N TYR A 85 13.00 -5.70 11.77
CA TYR A 85 11.98 -6.71 12.00
C TYR A 85 11.90 -7.08 13.48
N ASN A 86 10.80 -7.71 13.85
CA ASN A 86 10.63 -8.37 15.13
C ASN A 86 10.08 -9.79 14.92
N LYS A 87 9.62 -10.45 15.98
CA LYS A 87 9.13 -11.84 15.89
C LYS A 87 7.95 -12.05 14.94
N LEU A 88 7.15 -11.02 14.66
CA LEU A 88 5.91 -11.12 13.87
C LEU A 88 5.86 -10.13 12.69
N PHE A 89 6.52 -8.99 12.81
CA PHE A 89 6.42 -7.90 11.85
C PHE A 89 7.76 -7.56 11.21
N CYS A 90 7.73 -7.27 9.91
CA CYS A 90 8.83 -6.73 9.15
C CYS A 90 8.47 -5.34 8.64
N TYR A 91 9.38 -4.39 8.83
CA TYR A 91 9.18 -3.02 8.38
C TYR A 91 10.03 -2.76 7.15
N ARG A 92 9.40 -2.20 6.13
CA ARG A 92 10.06 -1.86 4.88
C ARG A 92 9.69 -0.45 4.48
N THR A 93 10.68 0.30 4.02
CA THR A 93 10.48 1.65 3.51
C THR A 93 10.78 1.65 2.02
N PHE A 94 9.93 2.34 1.27
CA PHE A 94 10.12 2.67 -0.12
C PHE A 94 10.29 4.19 -0.25
N LYS A 95 11.15 4.61 -1.17
CA LYS A 95 11.31 6.02 -1.52
C LYS A 95 11.39 6.17 -3.02
N VAL A 96 10.68 7.15 -3.53
CA VAL A 96 10.65 7.52 -4.94
C VAL A 96 11.36 8.85 -5.10
N TYR A 97 12.36 8.88 -5.97
CA TYR A 97 13.11 10.08 -6.32
C TYR A 97 12.88 10.39 -7.80
N ASP A 98 12.83 11.67 -8.16
CA ASP A 98 12.87 12.09 -9.56
C ASP A 98 14.29 12.01 -10.14
N GLU A 99 14.42 12.40 -11.41
CA GLU A 99 15.68 12.39 -12.15
C GLU A 99 16.74 13.35 -11.55
N GLU A 100 16.28 14.45 -10.92
CA GLU A 100 17.13 15.41 -10.22
C GLU A 100 17.55 14.92 -8.82
N GLY A 101 16.96 13.84 -8.33
CA GLY A 101 17.23 13.26 -7.01
C GLY A 101 16.39 13.84 -5.88
N ASN A 102 15.34 14.61 -6.19
CA ASN A 102 14.41 15.12 -5.18
C ASN A 102 13.48 13.98 -4.71
N LEU A 103 13.26 13.90 -3.39
CA LEU A 103 12.32 12.94 -2.81
C LEU A 103 10.88 13.35 -3.17
N CYS A 104 10.16 12.44 -3.82
CA CYS A 104 8.79 12.66 -4.30
C CYS A 104 7.76 11.97 -3.39
N VAL A 105 8.01 10.71 -3.05
CA VAL A 105 7.11 9.89 -2.25
C VAL A 105 7.91 9.02 -1.28
N THR A 106 7.45 8.92 -0.03
CA THR A 106 7.91 7.91 0.93
C THR A 106 6.76 6.99 1.30
N VAL A 107 6.98 5.68 1.25
CA VAL A 107 6.01 4.69 1.73
C VAL A 107 6.63 3.82 2.81
N ASN A 108 6.11 3.93 4.02
CA ASN A 108 6.42 2.98 5.10
C ASN A 108 5.39 1.86 5.07
N SER A 109 5.86 0.64 5.27
CA SER A 109 5.04 -0.56 5.16
C SER A 109 5.33 -1.55 6.28
N THR A 110 4.26 -2.19 6.75
CA THR A 110 4.33 -3.27 7.72
C THR A 110 3.89 -4.57 7.06
N PHE A 111 4.79 -5.53 7.05
CA PHE A 111 4.57 -6.89 6.56
C PHE A 111 4.47 -7.87 7.73
N ALA A 112 3.76 -8.96 7.51
CA ALA A 112 3.80 -10.16 8.35
C ALA A 112 3.88 -11.40 7.48
N LEU A 113 4.34 -12.51 8.06
CA LEU A 113 4.23 -13.82 7.40
C LEU A 113 2.91 -14.47 7.78
N MET A 114 2.24 -15.07 6.82
CA MET A 114 1.08 -15.93 7.02
C MET A 114 1.48 -17.38 6.75
N ASN A 115 1.11 -18.28 7.66
CA ASN A 115 1.04 -19.71 7.36
C ASN A 115 -0.17 -19.97 6.48
N ILE A 116 0.06 -20.43 5.25
CA ILE A 116 -0.97 -20.59 4.22
C ILE A 116 -2.00 -21.65 4.63
N LYS A 117 -1.55 -22.75 5.25
CA LYS A 117 -2.41 -23.87 5.65
C LYS A 117 -3.30 -23.50 6.84
N GLU A 118 -2.74 -22.85 7.85
CA GLU A 118 -3.46 -22.49 9.08
C GLU A 118 -4.22 -21.17 8.97
N ARG A 119 -3.92 -20.37 7.94
CA ARG A 119 -4.41 -18.99 7.77
C ARG A 119 -4.18 -18.13 9.02
N LYS A 120 -2.98 -18.26 9.61
CA LYS A 120 -2.57 -17.54 10.82
C LYS A 120 -1.22 -16.86 10.61
N MET A 121 -1.01 -15.74 11.30
CA MET A 121 0.29 -15.08 11.32
C MET A 121 1.35 -16.03 11.90
N ALA A 122 2.46 -16.14 11.19
CA ALA A 122 3.61 -16.96 11.56
C ALA A 122 4.72 -16.09 12.14
N ARG A 123 5.65 -16.72 12.86
CA ARG A 123 6.88 -16.05 13.29
C ARG A 123 7.80 -15.83 12.09
N VAL A 124 8.54 -14.72 12.12
CA VAL A 124 9.57 -14.39 11.13
C VAL A 124 10.81 -15.27 11.37
N PRO A 125 11.17 -16.18 10.44
CA PRO A 125 12.40 -16.96 10.54
C PRO A 125 13.62 -16.09 10.21
N ASP A 126 14.67 -16.16 11.02
CA ASP A 126 15.88 -15.34 10.84
C ASP A 126 16.54 -15.57 9.47
N GLU A 127 16.53 -16.81 8.97
CA GLU A 127 17.06 -17.17 7.65
C GLU A 127 16.39 -16.46 6.47
N ILE A 128 15.12 -16.06 6.60
CA ILE A 128 14.38 -15.33 5.56
C ILE A 128 14.79 -13.86 5.54
N VAL A 129 15.07 -13.28 6.72
CA VAL A 129 15.35 -11.84 6.85
C VAL A 129 16.84 -11.50 6.88
N ALA A 130 17.70 -12.45 7.24
CA ALA A 130 19.15 -12.29 7.31
C ALA A 130 19.76 -11.79 5.99
N PRO A 131 19.35 -12.24 4.79
CA PRO A 131 19.91 -11.75 3.53
C PRO A 131 19.69 -10.26 3.30
N TYR A 132 18.61 -9.69 3.82
CA TYR A 132 18.34 -8.25 3.77
C TYR A 132 19.24 -7.45 4.71
N GLY A 133 19.89 -8.07 5.70
CA GLY A 133 20.71 -7.37 6.70
C GLY A 133 19.89 -6.44 7.61
N SER A 134 18.58 -6.68 7.74
CA SER A 134 17.69 -5.90 8.59
C SER A 134 18.00 -6.09 10.07
N GLU A 135 17.78 -5.06 10.87
CA GLU A 135 18.04 -5.12 12.30
C GLU A 135 16.87 -5.75 13.07
N PHE A 136 17.16 -6.76 13.91
CA PHE A 136 16.17 -7.25 14.87
C PHE A 136 15.95 -6.21 15.96
N SER A 137 14.69 -5.81 16.15
CA SER A 137 14.29 -4.87 17.20
C SER A 137 13.11 -5.41 17.97
N LYS A 138 13.20 -5.40 19.31
CA LYS A 138 12.04 -5.70 20.17
C LYS A 138 10.99 -4.60 20.15
N LYS A 139 11.31 -3.41 19.60
CA LYS A 139 10.38 -2.28 19.55
C LYS A 139 9.33 -2.51 18.47
N LEU A 140 8.07 -2.32 18.83
CA LEU A 140 6.98 -2.24 17.86
C LEU A 140 6.97 -0.82 17.29
N ILE A 141 7.08 -0.68 15.97
CA ILE A 141 6.86 0.60 15.31
C ILE A 141 5.35 0.78 15.20
N ARG A 142 4.84 1.82 15.87
CA ARG A 142 3.41 2.14 15.83
C ARG A 142 3.17 3.05 14.64
N SER A 143 2.67 2.50 13.55
CA SER A 143 2.14 3.27 12.44
C SER A 143 0.85 4.00 12.86
N PRO A 144 0.50 5.13 12.22
CA PRO A 144 -0.75 5.82 12.47
C PRO A 144 -1.94 4.88 12.25
N LYS A 145 -3.04 5.06 12.96
CA LYS A 145 -4.27 4.34 12.64
C LYS A 145 -5.06 5.16 11.62
N PRO A 146 -5.72 4.52 10.63
CA PRO A 146 -6.71 5.21 9.83
C PRO A 146 -7.78 5.86 10.70
N GLU A 147 -8.20 7.06 10.30
CA GLU A 147 -9.37 7.73 10.87
C GLU A 147 -10.63 6.91 10.59
N LYS A 148 -11.61 6.98 11.50
CA LYS A 148 -12.84 6.20 11.38
C LYS A 148 -13.85 6.93 10.51
N VAL A 149 -14.60 6.16 9.71
CA VAL A 149 -15.75 6.65 8.97
C VAL A 149 -16.80 7.16 9.96
N ASP A 150 -17.27 8.38 9.72
CA ASP A 150 -18.37 8.99 10.46
C ASP A 150 -19.70 8.45 9.91
N GLU A 151 -20.44 7.75 10.76
CA GLU A 151 -21.70 7.09 10.38
C GLU A 151 -22.80 8.10 10.00
N GLU A 152 -22.76 9.34 10.50
CA GLU A 152 -23.78 10.36 10.20
C GLU A 152 -23.63 10.93 8.78
N THR A 153 -22.40 10.96 8.26
CA THR A 153 -22.05 11.54 6.96
C THR A 153 -21.59 10.50 5.94
N MET A 154 -21.79 9.21 6.25
CA MET A 154 -21.30 8.09 5.46
C MET A 154 -21.96 8.02 4.08
N LEU A 155 -21.12 7.93 3.05
CA LEU A 155 -21.49 7.56 1.69
C LEU A 155 -20.99 6.14 1.39
N SER A 156 -21.71 5.39 0.56
CA SER A 156 -21.35 4.02 0.19
C SER A 156 -21.48 3.79 -1.32
N LYS A 157 -20.51 3.12 -1.91
CA LYS A 157 -20.56 2.59 -3.28
C LYS A 157 -20.33 1.08 -3.25
N GLU A 158 -21.16 0.34 -3.97
CA GLU A 158 -21.03 -1.11 -4.10
C GLU A 158 -20.17 -1.48 -5.32
N TYR A 159 -19.26 -2.42 -5.12
CA TYR A 159 -18.45 -3.00 -6.21
C TYR A 159 -18.48 -4.52 -6.14
N ARG A 160 -18.51 -5.15 -7.30
CA ARG A 160 -18.31 -6.59 -7.42
C ARG A 160 -16.85 -6.88 -7.69
N VAL A 161 -16.23 -7.77 -6.91
CA VAL A 161 -14.87 -8.24 -7.18
C VAL A 161 -14.83 -9.03 -8.48
N ARG A 162 -14.04 -8.52 -9.42
CA ARG A 162 -13.90 -9.02 -10.80
C ARG A 162 -12.74 -9.99 -10.89
N TYR A 163 -12.67 -10.67 -12.03
CA TYR A 163 -11.61 -11.64 -12.31
C TYR A 163 -10.21 -10.97 -12.28
N LEU A 164 -10.07 -9.78 -12.87
CA LEU A 164 -8.81 -9.04 -12.95
C LEU A 164 -8.42 -8.31 -11.66
N ASP A 165 -9.27 -8.36 -10.63
CA ASP A 165 -8.92 -7.86 -9.30
C ASP A 165 -8.09 -8.89 -8.52
N ILE A 166 -8.09 -10.16 -8.98
CA ILE A 166 -7.41 -11.29 -8.35
C ILE A 166 -5.98 -11.42 -8.90
N ASP A 167 -5.02 -11.51 -8.00
CA ASP A 167 -3.60 -11.70 -8.33
C ASP A 167 -3.22 -13.18 -8.51
N SER A 168 -1.94 -13.44 -8.78
CA SER A 168 -1.39 -14.79 -8.91
C SER A 168 -1.49 -15.63 -7.63
N ASN A 169 -1.63 -14.98 -6.47
CA ASN A 169 -1.83 -15.64 -5.18
C ASN A 169 -3.31 -16.00 -4.93
N ARG A 170 -4.19 -15.72 -5.90
CA ARG A 170 -5.64 -15.97 -5.87
C ARG A 170 -6.38 -15.15 -4.82
N HIS A 171 -5.82 -14.01 -4.43
CA HIS A 171 -6.48 -13.03 -3.57
C HIS A 171 -6.64 -11.71 -4.31
N VAL A 172 -7.51 -10.83 -3.80
CA VAL A 172 -7.61 -9.47 -4.33
C VAL A 172 -6.25 -8.78 -4.16
N ASN A 173 -5.74 -8.18 -5.22
CA ASN A 173 -4.52 -7.36 -5.14
C ASN A 173 -4.80 -6.14 -4.24
N ASN A 174 -3.91 -5.90 -3.26
CA ASN A 174 -4.00 -4.77 -2.33
C ASN A 174 -4.17 -3.40 -3.01
N SER A 175 -3.66 -3.22 -4.25
CA SER A 175 -3.86 -1.99 -5.01
C SER A 175 -5.33 -1.73 -5.37
N LYS A 176 -6.17 -2.77 -5.44
CA LYS A 176 -7.60 -2.66 -5.76
C LYS A 176 -8.41 -2.06 -4.64
N TYR A 177 -8.01 -2.28 -3.39
CA TYR A 177 -8.60 -1.57 -2.25
C TYR A 177 -8.39 -0.06 -2.37
N VAL A 178 -7.21 0.38 -2.84
CA VAL A 178 -6.94 1.80 -3.10
C VAL A 178 -7.84 2.33 -4.22
N GLU A 179 -8.02 1.57 -5.30
CA GLU A 179 -8.97 1.96 -6.38
C GLU A 179 -10.40 2.12 -5.86
N TRP A 180 -10.91 1.18 -5.05
CA TRP A 180 -12.26 1.26 -4.48
C TRP A 180 -12.44 2.42 -3.52
N VAL A 181 -11.41 2.73 -2.72
CA VAL A 181 -11.39 3.87 -1.80
C VAL A 181 -11.43 5.18 -2.59
N MET A 182 -10.61 5.30 -3.63
CA MET A 182 -10.50 6.51 -4.46
C MET A 182 -11.78 6.77 -5.26
N ASP A 183 -12.40 5.74 -5.84
CA ASP A 183 -13.59 5.86 -6.70
C ASP A 183 -14.85 6.28 -5.92
N THR A 184 -14.82 6.34 -4.58
CA THR A 184 -15.91 6.95 -3.81
C THR A 184 -16.02 8.46 -4.02
N LEU A 185 -14.90 9.11 -4.33
CA LEU A 185 -14.81 10.55 -4.59
C LEU A 185 -15.19 10.84 -6.04
N ASP A 186 -15.79 12.01 -6.29
CA ASP A 186 -16.18 12.40 -7.65
C ASP A 186 -15.00 12.93 -8.47
N LEU A 187 -15.23 13.04 -9.79
CA LEU A 187 -14.22 13.49 -10.74
C LEU A 187 -13.74 14.92 -10.43
N GLU A 188 -14.64 15.81 -10.01
CA GLU A 188 -14.30 17.20 -9.70
C GLU A 188 -13.35 17.27 -8.50
N PHE A 189 -13.62 16.49 -7.45
CA PHE A 189 -12.76 16.39 -6.28
C PHE A 189 -11.38 15.82 -6.65
N LEU A 190 -11.35 14.67 -7.35
CA LEU A 190 -10.12 13.96 -7.71
C LEU A 190 -9.22 14.77 -8.67
N THR A 191 -9.79 15.67 -9.47
CA THR A 191 -9.01 16.53 -10.39
C THR A 191 -8.60 17.87 -9.78
N SER A 192 -9.19 18.28 -8.64
CA SER A 192 -8.90 19.53 -7.94
C SER A 192 -8.09 19.37 -6.65
N HIS A 193 -7.86 18.13 -6.22
CA HIS A 193 -7.11 17.81 -5.00
C HIS A 193 -6.01 16.79 -5.26
N GLU A 194 -4.95 16.87 -4.46
CA GLU A 194 -3.83 15.93 -4.47
C GLU A 194 -3.68 15.29 -3.11
N ILE A 195 -3.26 14.03 -3.10
CA ILE A 195 -2.92 13.31 -1.88
C ILE A 195 -1.67 13.94 -1.28
N GLU A 196 -1.73 14.25 0.01
CA GLU A 196 -0.58 14.65 0.83
C GLU A 196 -0.12 13.47 1.71
N ASN A 197 -1.08 12.78 2.34
CA ASN A 197 -0.84 11.59 3.14
C ASN A 197 -1.95 10.56 2.92
N MET A 198 -1.62 9.29 2.93
CA MET A 198 -2.56 8.18 3.00
C MET A 198 -2.07 7.14 3.99
N THR A 199 -2.94 6.71 4.90
CA THR A 199 -2.72 5.53 5.74
C THR A 199 -3.77 4.49 5.38
N ILE A 200 -3.36 3.28 5.03
CA ILE A 200 -4.28 2.18 4.69
C ILE A 200 -3.86 0.91 5.42
N LYS A 201 -4.84 0.25 6.06
CA LYS A 201 -4.66 -0.97 6.85
C LYS A 201 -5.55 -2.08 6.30
N PHE A 202 -4.96 -3.25 6.09
CA PHE A 202 -5.65 -4.45 5.62
C PHE A 202 -5.94 -5.38 6.80
N GLU A 203 -7.20 -5.73 7.00
CA GLU A 203 -7.67 -6.56 8.12
C GLU A 203 -8.01 -7.98 7.65
N LYS A 204 -8.74 -8.09 6.53
CA LYS A 204 -9.17 -9.38 5.97
C LYS A 204 -9.25 -9.34 4.45
N GLU A 205 -8.84 -10.45 3.84
CA GLU A 205 -8.94 -10.68 2.40
C GLU A 205 -10.40 -10.65 1.92
N VAL A 206 -10.60 -10.13 0.72
CA VAL A 206 -11.84 -10.24 -0.06
C VAL A 206 -11.61 -11.26 -1.19
N HIS A 207 -12.65 -11.99 -1.57
CA HIS A 207 -12.60 -13.05 -2.57
C HIS A 207 -13.38 -12.70 -3.84
N TYR A 208 -13.03 -13.39 -4.92
CA TYR A 208 -13.69 -13.27 -6.22
C TYR A 208 -15.21 -13.40 -6.13
N GLY A 209 -15.92 -12.51 -6.83
CA GLY A 209 -17.37 -12.54 -6.93
C GLY A 209 -18.12 -11.97 -5.74
N GLN A 210 -17.46 -11.67 -4.61
CA GLN A 210 -18.08 -10.98 -3.49
C GLN A 210 -18.47 -9.55 -3.88
N LEU A 211 -19.54 -9.06 -3.24
CA LEU A 211 -19.93 -7.65 -3.29
C LEU A 211 -19.32 -6.95 -2.09
N ILE A 212 -18.60 -5.87 -2.35
CA ILE A 212 -18.00 -5.02 -1.33
C ILE A 212 -18.72 -3.68 -1.30
N HIS A 213 -18.80 -3.09 -0.11
CA HIS A 213 -19.21 -1.72 0.10
C HIS A 213 -17.97 -0.89 0.41
N SER A 214 -17.66 0.08 -0.45
CA SER A 214 -16.66 1.11 -0.19
C SER A 214 -17.36 2.29 0.46
N GLU A 215 -17.14 2.44 1.76
CA GLU A 215 -17.80 3.44 2.60
C GLU A 215 -16.81 4.54 2.96
N MET A 216 -17.28 5.78 2.94
CA MET A 216 -16.43 6.94 3.21
C MET A 216 -17.17 8.07 3.92
N SER A 217 -16.43 8.87 4.68
CA SER A 217 -16.87 10.17 5.19
C SER A 217 -15.81 11.23 4.93
N LEU A 218 -16.25 12.48 4.82
CA LEU A 218 -15.40 13.62 4.48
C LEU A 218 -15.46 14.69 5.57
N THR A 219 -14.30 15.15 6.02
CA THR A 219 -14.18 16.23 7.00
C THR A 219 -13.24 17.31 6.46
N LYS A 220 -13.71 18.57 6.46
CA LYS A 220 -12.85 19.72 6.16
C LYS A 220 -11.94 19.99 7.34
N GLN A 221 -10.66 20.16 7.07
CA GLN A 221 -9.62 20.45 8.06
C GLN A 221 -9.21 21.93 7.98
N GLU A 222 -8.34 22.34 8.91
CA GLU A 222 -7.70 23.66 8.86
C GLU A 222 -6.90 23.86 7.56
N GLU A 223 -6.61 25.13 7.23
CA GLU A 223 -5.82 25.52 6.05
C GLU A 223 -6.39 25.07 4.69
N GLY A 224 -7.67 24.70 4.65
CA GLY A 224 -8.34 24.26 3.42
C GLY A 224 -7.97 22.84 2.98
N LYS A 225 -7.36 22.04 3.87
CA LYS A 225 -7.16 20.61 3.64
C LYS A 225 -8.47 19.83 3.84
N VAL A 226 -8.53 18.65 3.25
CA VAL A 226 -9.67 17.74 3.39
C VAL A 226 -9.17 16.40 3.88
N LEU A 227 -9.82 15.83 4.88
CA LEU A 227 -9.61 14.47 5.34
C LEU A 227 -10.77 13.60 4.85
N THR A 228 -10.46 12.47 4.25
CA THR A 228 -11.44 11.44 3.91
C THR A 228 -11.10 10.17 4.69
N ALA A 229 -12.04 9.67 5.48
CA ALA A 229 -11.94 8.36 6.14
C ALA A 229 -12.71 7.33 5.32
N HIS A 230 -12.22 6.10 5.27
CA HIS A 230 -12.72 5.04 4.39
C HIS A 230 -12.71 3.68 5.07
N ARG A 231 -13.66 2.82 4.73
CA ARG A 231 -13.61 1.39 5.01
C ARG A 231 -14.20 0.56 3.88
N ILE A 232 -13.62 -0.61 3.63
CA ILE A 232 -14.17 -1.62 2.73
C ILE A 232 -14.83 -2.70 3.57
N VAL A 233 -16.09 -2.98 3.31
CA VAL A 233 -16.91 -3.93 4.07
C VAL A 233 -17.48 -5.00 3.15
N THR A 234 -17.39 -6.27 3.57
CA THR A 234 -18.04 -7.41 2.92
C THR A 234 -18.84 -8.16 3.96
N GLU A 235 -20.15 -8.38 3.74
CA GLU A 235 -21.00 -9.16 4.66
C GLU A 235 -20.92 -8.69 6.13
N GLY A 236 -20.82 -7.37 6.36
CA GLY A 236 -20.70 -6.78 7.70
C GLY A 236 -19.31 -6.89 8.34
N ILE A 237 -18.31 -7.38 7.60
CA ILE A 237 -16.93 -7.53 8.05
C ILE A 237 -16.07 -6.43 7.43
N ILE A 238 -15.34 -5.68 8.27
CA ILE A 238 -14.34 -4.73 7.78
C ILE A 238 -13.14 -5.49 7.22
N ASN A 239 -12.85 -5.27 5.94
CA ASN A 239 -11.73 -5.86 5.22
C ASN A 239 -10.52 -4.92 5.18
N CYS A 240 -10.76 -3.62 5.09
CA CYS A 240 -9.74 -2.60 4.95
C CYS A 240 -10.24 -1.28 5.53
N GLU A 241 -9.35 -0.49 6.13
CA GLU A 241 -9.62 0.88 6.58
C GLU A 241 -8.55 1.80 6.02
N ALA A 242 -8.92 3.00 5.60
CA ALA A 242 -7.97 4.00 5.12
C ALA A 242 -8.35 5.42 5.54
N SER A 243 -7.37 6.28 5.68
CA SER A 243 -7.57 7.72 5.74
C SER A 243 -6.62 8.41 4.78
N ILE A 244 -7.13 9.46 4.12
CA ILE A 244 -6.37 10.23 3.13
C ILE A 244 -6.53 11.70 3.46
N LEU A 245 -5.39 12.39 3.61
CA LEU A 245 -5.32 13.82 3.73
C LEU A 245 -5.01 14.42 2.35
N TRP A 246 -5.82 15.39 1.97
CA TRP A 246 -5.80 16.03 0.67
C TRP A 246 -5.48 17.51 0.81
N LYS A 247 -4.72 18.02 -0.16
CA LYS A 247 -4.49 19.45 -0.39
C LYS A 247 -5.08 19.84 -1.74
N LYS A 248 -5.46 21.10 -1.94
CA LYS A 248 -5.83 21.58 -3.27
C LYS A 248 -4.64 21.42 -4.23
N ALA A 249 -4.92 20.93 -5.43
CA ALA A 249 -3.94 20.90 -6.51
C ALA A 249 -3.48 22.33 -6.83
N ARG A 250 -2.20 22.49 -7.18
CA ARG A 250 -1.62 23.78 -7.57
C ARG A 250 -1.91 24.10 -9.02
#